data_AF-A0AAW2WVN0-F1
#
_entry.id   AF-A0AAW2WVN0-F1
#
_cell.length_a   1.000
_cell.length_b   1.000
_cell.length_c   1.000
_cell.angle_alpha   90.00
_cell.angle_beta   90.00
_cell.angle_gamma   90.00
#
_symmetry.space_group_name_H-M   'P 1'
#
loop_
_entity.id
_entity.type
_entity.pdbx_description
1 polymer ?
#
loop_
_entity_poly.entity_id
_entity_poly.type
_entity_poly.pdbx_seq_one_letter_code
_entity_poly.pdbx_strand_id
1 'polypeptide(L)'
;MTFDKWLEDNRKVRSIILASMTNEVQKQYDRLEDVPSIMLRMKEVYAVPDRNIRYAATKAFFGTKMAEGSSVQSHGVKMLSLVEKLEDLKAGLTMTCT
;
A
#
# COMPACT_ATOMS: atom_id res chain seq x y z
N MET A 1 30.56 -10.86 7.08
CA MET A 1 29.57 -11.63 6.30
C MET A 1 30.25 -12.03 5.00
N THR A 2 30.35 -13.31 4.67
CA THR A 2 31.03 -13.80 3.45
C THR A 2 30.07 -13.82 2.26
N PHE A 3 30.60 -13.71 1.04
CA PHE A 3 29.81 -13.75 -0.20
C PHE A 3 28.96 -15.03 -0.31
N ASP A 4 29.53 -16.19 0.02
CA ASP A 4 28.82 -17.47 -0.01
C ASP A 4 27.62 -17.51 0.95
N LYS A 5 27.77 -16.89 2.12
CA LYS A 5 26.67 -16.78 3.08
C LYS A 5 25.53 -15.94 2.51
N TRP A 6 25.85 -14.81 1.86
CA TRP A 6 24.85 -13.98 1.20
C TRP A 6 24.12 -14.73 0.08
N LEU A 7 24.85 -15.50 -0.73
CA LEU A 7 24.27 -16.27 -1.83
C LEU A 7 23.28 -17.33 -1.32
N GLU A 8 23.65 -18.04 -0.25
CA GLU A 8 22.79 -19.04 0.38
C GLU A 8 21.54 -18.41 1.02
N ASP A 9 21.71 -17.29 1.73
CA ASP A 9 20.59 -16.56 2.33
C ASP A 9 19.64 -16.03 1.23
N ASN A 10 20.17 -15.51 0.12
CA ASN A 10 19.38 -15.07 -1.02
C ASN A 10 18.57 -16.22 -1.62
N ARG A 11 19.20 -17.38 -1.85
CA ARG A 11 18.55 -18.59 -2.37
C ARG A 11 17.41 -19.05 -1.47
N LYS A 12 17.62 -19.07 -0.15
CA LYS A 12 16.60 -19.45 0.83
C LYS A 12 15.41 -18.51 0.80
N VAL A 13 15.66 -17.21 0.91
CA VAL A 13 14.59 -16.19 0.93
C VAL A 13 13.80 -16.24 -0.38
N ARG A 14 14.47 -16.36 -1.52
CA ARG A 14 13.84 -16.52 -2.83
C ARG A 14 12.93 -17.75 -2.88
N SER A 15 13.40 -18.90 -2.39
CA SER A 15 12.58 -20.13 -2.36
C SER A 15 11.32 -19.95 -1.52
N ILE A 16 11.41 -19.27 -0.37
CA ILE A 16 10.27 -18.99 0.50
C ILE A 16 9.27 -18.06 -0.21
N ILE A 17 9.76 -16.98 -0.84
CA ILE A 17 8.92 -16.03 -1.58
C ILE A 17 8.15 -16.74 -2.70
N LEU A 18 8.85 -17.52 -3.54
CA LEU A 18 8.23 -18.22 -4.67
C LEU A 18 7.23 -19.29 -4.21
N ALA A 19 7.54 -20.02 -3.12
CA ALA A 19 6.63 -21.03 -2.57
C ALA A 19 5.36 -20.43 -1.93
N SER A 20 5.40 -19.15 -1.54
CA SER A 20 4.24 -18.43 -0.98
C SER A 20 3.28 -17.90 -2.05
N MET A 21 3.64 -18.02 -3.34
CA MET A 21 2.84 -17.54 -4.46
C MET A 21 1.93 -18.64 -5.03
N THR A 22 0.88 -18.23 -5.75
CA THR A 22 0.17 -19.16 -6.64
C THR A 22 1.01 -19.45 -7.88
N ASN A 23 0.74 -20.57 -8.55
CA ASN A 23 1.49 -21.02 -9.71
C ASN A 23 1.54 -19.98 -10.84
N GLU A 24 0.47 -19.21 -11.04
CA GLU A 24 0.36 -18.19 -12.10
C GLU A 24 1.28 -17.00 -11.82
N VAL A 25 1.36 -16.58 -10.56
CA VAL A 25 2.21 -15.48 -10.10
C VAL A 25 3.66 -15.96 -10.09
N GLN A 26 3.93 -17.15 -9.55
CA GLN A 26 5.27 -17.73 -9.46
C GLN A 26 5.99 -17.79 -10.82
N LYS A 27 5.29 -18.21 -11.90
CA LYS A 27 5.82 -18.26 -13.27
C LYS A 27 6.30 -16.91 -13.83
N GLN A 28 5.89 -15.80 -13.23
CA GLN A 28 6.34 -14.47 -13.63
C GLN A 28 7.66 -14.06 -12.95
N TYR A 29 8.00 -14.69 -11.83
CA TYR A 29 9.15 -14.34 -10.98
C TYR A 29 10.22 -15.44 -10.89
N ASP A 30 9.95 -16.65 -11.39
CA ASP A 30 10.84 -17.81 -11.34
C ASP A 30 12.16 -17.65 -12.12
N ARG A 31 12.21 -16.71 -13.07
CA ARG A 31 13.41 -16.35 -13.84
C ARG A 31 14.27 -15.27 -13.18
N LEU A 32 13.77 -14.60 -12.15
CA LEU A 32 14.56 -13.60 -11.43
C LEU A 32 15.45 -14.31 -10.42
N GLU A 33 16.75 -14.05 -10.47
CA GLU A 33 17.76 -14.80 -9.68
C GLU A 33 17.93 -14.23 -8.28
N ASP A 34 17.76 -12.92 -8.10
CA ASP A 34 17.96 -12.25 -6.82
C ASP A 34 16.65 -11.74 -6.20
N VAL A 35 16.59 -11.81 -4.87
CA VAL A 35 15.45 -11.32 -4.06
C VAL A 35 15.10 -9.83 -4.33
N PRO A 36 16.07 -8.89 -4.39
CA PRO A 36 15.77 -7.49 -4.70
C PRO A 36 15.00 -7.29 -6.01
N SER A 37 15.39 -7.98 -7.08
CA SER A 37 14.68 -7.92 -8.37
C SER A 37 13.23 -8.41 -8.27
N ILE A 38 12.98 -9.48 -7.53
CA ILE A 38 11.63 -9.99 -7.27
C ILE A 38 10.81 -8.93 -6.52
N MET A 39 11.37 -8.36 -5.45
CA MET A 39 10.68 -7.35 -4.64
C MET A 39 10.40 -6.06 -5.43
N LEU A 40 11.33 -5.61 -6.27
CA LEU A 40 11.14 -4.43 -7.10
C LEU A 40 9.99 -4.65 -8.09
N ARG A 41 10.00 -5.77 -8.81
CA ARG A 41 8.95 -6.07 -9.80
C ARG A 41 7.59 -6.27 -9.14
N MET A 42 7.53 -6.85 -7.95
CA MET A 42 6.30 -6.90 -7.16
C MET A 42 5.78 -5.49 -6.84
N LYS A 43 6.67 -4.59 -6.38
CA LYS A 43 6.29 -3.22 -6.08
C LYS A 43 5.76 -2.50 -7.32
N GLU A 44 6.39 -2.67 -8.48
CA GLU A 44 5.93 -2.04 -9.72
C GLU A 44 4.55 -2.51 -10.17
N VAL A 45 4.25 -3.80 -10.01
CA VAL A 45 2.99 -4.41 -10.48
C VAL A 45 1.86 -4.20 -9.47
N TYR A 46 2.15 -4.29 -8.17
CA TYR A 46 1.13 -4.35 -7.12
C TYR A 46 1.08 -3.14 -6.20
N ALA A 47 2.07 -2.24 -6.23
CA ALA A 47 1.96 -1.01 -5.45
C ALA A 47 0.82 -0.16 -6.01
N VAL A 48 -0.10 0.22 -5.12
CA VAL A 48 -1.06 1.26 -5.44
C VAL A 48 -0.31 2.59 -5.43
N PRO A 49 -0.35 3.39 -6.51
CA PRO A 49 0.33 4.68 -6.53
C PRO A 49 -0.15 5.58 -5.39
N ASP A 50 0.77 6.27 -4.72
CA ASP A 50 0.46 7.21 -3.63
C ASP A 50 -0.60 8.24 -4.04
N ARG A 51 -0.63 8.64 -5.32
CA ARG A 51 -1.67 9.51 -5.88
C ARG A 51 -3.07 8.92 -5.77
N ASN A 52 -3.24 7.62 -6.04
CA ASN A 52 -4.53 6.95 -5.98
C ASN A 52 -5.00 6.79 -4.53
N ILE A 53 -4.09 6.45 -3.62
CA ILE A 53 -4.37 6.35 -2.19
C ILE A 53 -4.82 7.71 -1.64
N ARG A 54 -4.07 8.78 -1.94
CA ARG A 54 -4.42 10.16 -1.57
C ARG A 54 -5.77 10.57 -2.15
N TYR A 55 -5.98 10.36 -3.45
CA TYR A 55 -7.26 10.68 -4.10
C TYR A 55 -8.44 9.94 -3.43
N ALA A 56 -8.30 8.65 -3.16
CA ALA A 56 -9.36 7.87 -2.51
C ALA A 56 -9.67 8.39 -1.10
N ALA A 57 -8.65 8.74 -0.31
CA ALA A 57 -8.82 9.33 1.01
C ALA A 57 -9.50 10.71 0.94
N THR A 58 -9.04 11.60 0.05
CA THR A 58 -9.63 12.92 -0.17
C THR A 58 -11.08 12.81 -0.62
N LYS A 59 -11.37 11.91 -1.57
CA LYS A 59 -12.74 11.65 -2.05
C LYS A 59 -13.63 11.12 -0.93
N ALA A 60 -13.14 10.21 -0.08
CA ALA A 60 -13.89 9.69 1.04
C ALA A 60 -14.21 10.79 2.07
N PHE A 61 -13.26 11.68 2.36
CA PHE A 61 -13.46 12.83 3.25
C PHE A 61 -14.53 13.78 2.71
N PHE A 62 -14.35 14.33 1.50
CA PHE A 62 -15.31 15.27 0.92
C PHE A 62 -16.67 14.64 0.60
N GLY A 63 -16.72 13.32 0.35
CA GLY A 63 -17.95 12.59 0.11
C GLY A 63 -18.69 12.18 1.38
N THR A 64 -18.08 12.28 2.56
CA THR A 64 -18.70 11.85 3.81
C THR A 64 -19.78 12.84 4.24
N LYS A 65 -21.02 12.37 4.28
CA LYS A 65 -22.18 13.10 4.81
C LYS A 65 -22.69 12.40 6.07
N MET A 66 -23.25 13.19 6.99
CA MET A 66 -23.99 12.64 8.12
C MET A 66 -25.33 12.12 7.62
N ALA A 67 -25.69 10.89 8.01
CA ALA A 67 -27.00 10.35 7.67
C ALA A 67 -28.08 10.98 8.55
N GLU A 68 -29.28 11.16 8.01
CA GLU A 68 -30.42 11.68 8.78
C GLU A 68 -30.73 10.74 9.95
N GLY A 69 -30.98 11.30 11.14
CA GLY A 69 -31.20 10.54 12.36
C GLY A 69 -29.95 9.86 12.95
N SER A 70 -28.76 10.01 12.35
CA SER A 70 -27.52 9.46 12.92
C SER A 70 -26.90 10.35 14.01
N SER A 71 -26.12 9.72 14.91
CA SER A 71 -25.43 10.43 15.99
C SER A 71 -24.33 11.33 15.46
N VAL A 72 -24.37 12.61 15.84
CA VAL A 72 -23.31 13.60 15.56
C VAL A 72 -21.96 13.13 16.10
N GLN A 73 -21.94 12.52 17.28
CA GLN A 73 -20.71 12.03 17.90
C GLN A 73 -20.08 10.88 17.09
N SER A 74 -20.91 9.94 16.61
CA SER A 74 -20.44 8.85 15.73
C SER A 74 -19.90 9.40 14.40
N HIS A 75 -20.59 10.37 13.81
CA HIS A 75 -20.13 11.04 12.60
C HIS A 75 -18.81 11.80 12.83
N GLY A 76 -18.68 12.49 13.97
CA GLY A 76 -17.45 13.20 14.36
C GLY A 76 -16.23 12.29 14.46
N VAL A 77 -16.38 11.12 15.09
CA VAL A 77 -15.29 10.11 15.17
C VAL A 77 -14.91 9.62 13.77
N LYS A 78 -15.89 9.37 12.89
CA LYS A 78 -15.61 9.00 11.50
C LYS A 78 -14.84 10.09 10.75
N MET A 79 -15.25 11.34 10.88
CA MET A 79 -14.57 12.47 10.25
C MET A 79 -13.14 12.64 10.78
N LEU A 80 -12.94 12.51 12.09
CA LEU A 80 -11.60 12.55 12.70
C LEU A 80 -10.68 11.48 12.11
N SER A 81 -11.15 10.23 12.01
CA SER A 81 -10.37 9.14 11.42
C SER A 81 -9.96 9.39 9.96
N LEU A 82 -10.79 10.13 9.20
CA LEU A 82 -10.48 10.51 7.83
C LEU A 82 -9.47 11.66 7.77
N VAL A 83 -9.49 12.59 8.72
CA VAL A 83 -8.49 13.66 8.84
C VAL A 83 -7.12 13.07 9.18
N GLU A 84 -7.04 12.20 10.19
CA GLU A 84 -5.80 11.50 10.56
C GLU A 84 -5.20 10.77 9.36
N LYS A 85 -6.05 10.06 8.60
CA LYS A 85 -5.63 9.38 7.36
C LYS A 85 -5.11 10.34 6.29
N LEU A 86 -5.68 11.54 6.17
CA LEU A 86 -5.20 12.55 5.20
C LEU A 86 -3.84 13.13 5.62
N GLU A 87 -3.64 13.34 6.92
CA GLU A 87 -2.36 13.79 7.49
C GLU A 87 -1.25 12.77 7.25
N ASP A 88 -1.50 11.50 7.54
CA ASP A 88 -0.56 10.39 7.29
C ASP A 88 -0.12 10.32 5.82
N LEU A 89 -1.07 10.55 4.91
CA LEU A 89 -0.82 10.51 3.47
C LEU A 89 -0.21 11.79 2.92
N LYS A 90 -0.02 12.83 3.75
CA LYS A 90 0.38 14.18 3.33
C LYS A 90 -0.50 14.68 2.17
N ALA A 91 -1.77 14.28 2.18
CA ALA A 91 -2.77 14.71 1.22
C ALA A 91 -3.28 16.07 1.72
N GLY A 92 -2.48 17.11 1.50
CA GLY A 92 -2.76 18.45 2.04
C GLY A 92 -4.20 18.87 1.80
N LEU A 93 -4.86 19.37 2.85
CA LEU A 93 -6.13 20.07 2.76
C LEU A 93 -5.84 21.50 2.26
N THR A 94 -5.31 21.66 1.05
CA THR A 94 -5.20 22.99 0.44
C THR A 94 -6.59 23.41 0.01
N MET A 95 -7.34 23.95 0.97
CA MET A 95 -8.56 24.74 0.76
C MET A 95 -8.15 26.08 0.10
N THR A 96 -7.68 26.05 -1.15
CA THR A 96 -7.63 27.27 -1.95
C THR A 96 -9.01 27.48 -2.53
N CYS A 97 -9.86 28.17 -1.78
CA CYS A 97 -11.06 28.77 -2.32
C CYS A 97 -10.61 29.98 -3.16
N THR A 98 -10.65 29.85 -4.49
CA THR A 98 -10.62 30.98 -5.45
C THR A 98 -11.98 31.13 -6.07
#